data_AF-A0A920FIU2-F1
#
_entry.id   AF-A0A920FIU2-F1
#
_cell.length_a   1.000
_cell.length_b   1.000
_cell.length_c   1.000
_cell.angle_alpha   90.00
_cell.angle_beta   90.00
_cell.angle_gamma   90.00
#
_symmetry.space_group_name_H-M   'P 1'
#
loop_
_entity.id
_entity.type
_entity.pdbx_description
1 polymer ?
#
loop_
_entity_poly.entity_id
_entity_poly.type
_entity_poly.pdbx_seq_one_letter_code
_entity_poly.pdbx_strand_id
1 'polypeptide(L)'
;MIITFQLGHKLAKADLTKPIDISLETKEKTGFKAWYSPAVTSNVIRGENFIGSVKEGGSVNFKEVMINPHANMTHTESVGHISKEEVPVNRVLNRFHFIAQLISVKPTLMEGILKNQFKKGTYVY
;
A
#
# COMPACT_ATOMS: atom_id res chain seq x y z
N MET A 1 -16.15 -10.45 -15.07
CA MET A 1 -16.49 -9.40 -16.03
C MET A 1 -15.35 -9.27 -17.02
N ILE A 2 -15.61 -9.45 -18.31
CA ILE A 2 -14.63 -9.20 -19.36
C ILE A 2 -14.84 -7.77 -19.87
N ILE A 3 -13.79 -6.97 -19.88
CA ILE A 3 -13.79 -5.63 -20.46
C ILE A 3 -13.05 -5.62 -21.80
N THR A 4 -13.41 -4.66 -22.65
CA THR A 4 -12.71 -4.39 -23.92
C THR A 4 -12.26 -2.94 -23.91
N PHE A 5 -11.01 -2.66 -24.29
CA PHE A 5 -10.44 -1.31 -24.26
C PHE A 5 -9.43 -1.13 -25.40
N GLN A 6 -9.16 0.12 -25.75
CA GLN A 6 -8.21 0.47 -26.80
C GLN A 6 -6.79 0.60 -26.21
N LEU A 7 -5.82 -0.06 -26.83
CA LEU A 7 -4.39 0.07 -26.51
C LEU A 7 -3.62 0.45 -27.78
N GLY A 8 -3.35 1.75 -27.94
CA GLY A 8 -2.81 2.30 -29.19
C GLY A 8 -3.81 2.09 -30.34
N HIS A 9 -3.40 1.38 -31.39
CA HIS A 9 -4.26 1.02 -32.53
C HIS A 9 -4.94 -0.36 -32.39
N LYS A 10 -4.72 -1.08 -31.28
CA LYS A 10 -5.27 -2.42 -31.06
C LYS A 10 -6.43 -2.40 -30.06
N LEU A 11 -7.44 -3.20 -30.35
CA LEU A 11 -8.50 -3.51 -29.39
C LEU A 11 -8.03 -4.67 -28.50
N ALA A 12 -8.03 -4.47 -27.19
CA ALA A 12 -7.60 -5.45 -26.19
C ALA A 12 -8.75 -5.84 -25.27
N LYS A 13 -8.62 -6.99 -24.59
CA LYS A 13 -9.58 -7.49 -23.60
C LYS A 13 -8.87 -7.85 -22.30
N ALA A 14 -9.56 -7.66 -21.18
CA ALA A 14 -9.10 -8.13 -19.86
C ALA A 14 -10.25 -8.81 -19.11
N ASP A 15 -9.96 -9.93 -18.44
CA ASP A 15 -10.90 -10.61 -17.56
C ASP A 15 -10.67 -10.17 -16.11
N LEU A 16 -11.52 -9.29 -15.61
CA LEU A 16 -11.40 -8.75 -14.25
C LEU A 16 -11.80 -9.78 -13.17
N THR A 17 -12.22 -10.99 -13.53
CA THR A 17 -12.40 -12.09 -12.55
C THR A 17 -11.12 -12.83 -12.23
N LYS A 18 -10.05 -12.60 -12.99
CA LYS A 18 -8.75 -13.26 -12.81
C LYS A 18 -7.63 -12.23 -12.61
N PRO A 19 -7.73 -11.36 -11.58
CA PRO A 19 -6.69 -10.39 -11.31
C PRO A 19 -5.41 -11.08 -10.85
N ILE A 20 -4.28 -10.42 -11.10
CA ILE A 20 -3.02 -10.72 -10.41
C ILE A 20 -2.90 -9.71 -9.28
N ASP A 21 -2.92 -10.19 -8.04
CA ASP A 21 -2.70 -9.32 -6.89
C ASP A 21 -1.23 -8.98 -6.76
N ILE A 22 -0.94 -7.68 -6.68
CA ILE A 22 0.40 -7.11 -6.50
C ILE A 22 0.52 -6.35 -5.18
N SER A 23 -0.48 -6.50 -4.30
CA SER A 23 -0.52 -5.85 -3.00
C SER A 23 0.42 -6.53 -2.03
N LEU A 24 1.15 -5.73 -1.26
CA LEU A 24 1.87 -6.19 -0.07
C LEU A 24 0.95 -6.04 1.14
N GLU A 25 0.28 -7.13 1.50
CA GLU A 25 -0.54 -7.19 2.71
C GLU A 25 0.32 -7.22 3.97
N THR A 26 -0.05 -6.41 4.95
CA THR A 26 0.66 -6.35 6.23
C THR A 26 0.06 -7.29 7.26
N LYS A 27 0.87 -7.67 8.25
CA LYS A 27 0.46 -8.50 9.37
C LYS A 27 0.83 -7.81 10.68
N GLU A 28 0.05 -8.06 11.72
CA GLU A 28 0.42 -7.61 13.06
C GLU A 28 1.76 -8.21 13.47
N LYS A 29 2.62 -7.37 14.07
CA LYS A 29 3.95 -7.72 14.63
C LYS A 29 5.01 -8.18 13.62
N THR A 30 4.64 -8.87 12.55
CA THR A 30 5.55 -9.45 11.54
C THR A 30 5.42 -8.82 10.15
N GLY A 31 4.53 -7.83 9.99
CA GLY A 31 4.31 -7.12 8.73
C GLY A 31 5.48 -6.24 8.29
N PHE A 32 5.32 -5.68 7.09
CA PHE A 32 6.31 -4.78 6.49
C PHE A 32 6.53 -3.53 7.36
N LYS A 33 7.78 -3.09 7.38
CA LYS A 33 8.23 -1.88 8.06
C LYS A 33 9.18 -1.15 7.13
N ALA A 34 9.04 0.16 7.06
CA ALA A 34 10.00 1.04 6.41
C ALA A 34 10.59 2.01 7.43
N TRP A 35 11.84 2.40 7.17
CA TRP A 35 12.60 3.36 7.96
C TRP A 35 12.69 2.93 9.43
N TYR A 36 11.96 3.62 10.31
CA TYR A 36 11.91 3.39 11.75
C TYR A 36 10.47 3.26 12.26
N SER A 37 9.50 3.10 11.36
CA SER A 37 8.09 2.98 11.72
C SER A 37 7.82 1.63 12.39
N PRO A 38 6.96 1.58 13.43
CA PRO A 38 6.49 0.31 13.98
C PRO A 38 5.70 -0.49 12.94
N ALA A 39 5.55 -1.78 13.20
CA ALA A 39 4.59 -2.61 12.49
C ALA A 39 3.15 -2.18 12.83
N VAL A 40 2.20 -2.58 12.00
CA VAL A 40 0.77 -2.41 12.30
C VAL A 40 0.42 -3.09 13.63
N THR A 41 -0.41 -2.40 14.41
CA THR A 41 -1.00 -2.93 15.64
C THR A 41 -2.52 -2.85 15.56
N SER A 42 -3.18 -3.74 16.28
CA SER A 42 -4.62 -3.66 16.50
C SER A 42 -4.95 -3.91 17.96
N ASN A 43 -6.01 -3.28 18.44
CA ASN A 43 -6.52 -3.49 19.80
C ASN A 43 -8.01 -3.80 19.73
N VAL A 44 -8.46 -4.73 20.57
CA VAL A 44 -9.90 -4.97 20.77
C VAL A 44 -10.49 -3.75 21.49
N ILE A 45 -11.52 -3.15 20.91
CA ILE A 45 -12.28 -2.06 21.53
C ILE A 45 -13.08 -2.62 22.71
N ARG A 46 -13.02 -1.92 23.84
CA ARG A 46 -13.75 -2.27 25.07
C ARG A 46 -14.43 -1.03 25.65
N GLY A 47 -15.57 -1.22 26.29
CA GLY A 47 -16.33 -0.18 27.00
C GLY A 47 -17.06 -0.78 28.21
N GLU A 48 -17.83 0.03 28.93
CA GLU A 48 -18.45 -0.36 30.21
C GLU A 48 -19.25 -1.66 30.15
N ASN A 49 -20.02 -1.88 29.08
CA ASN A 49 -20.78 -3.11 28.85
C ASN A 49 -20.51 -3.68 27.46
N PHE A 50 -19.30 -3.48 26.94
CA PHE A 50 -18.94 -3.87 25.58
C PHE A 50 -17.56 -4.52 25.50
N ILE A 51 -17.52 -5.71 24.91
CA ILE A 51 -16.29 -6.44 24.57
C ILE A 51 -16.29 -6.66 23.06
N GLY A 52 -15.37 -6.02 22.33
CA GLY A 52 -15.23 -6.14 20.88
C GLY A 52 -14.54 -7.42 20.41
N SER A 53 -14.75 -8.55 21.09
CA SER A 53 -14.13 -9.83 20.75
C SER A 53 -15.11 -10.96 21.00
N VAL A 54 -15.53 -11.64 19.94
CA VAL A 54 -16.41 -12.83 20.06
C VAL A 54 -15.75 -13.91 20.89
N LYS A 55 -14.43 -14.06 20.76
CA LYS A 55 -13.64 -15.02 21.54
C LYS A 55 -13.68 -14.72 23.04
N GLU A 56 -13.86 -13.47 23.43
CA GLU A 56 -13.95 -13.01 24.82
C GLU A 56 -15.42 -12.89 25.29
N GLY A 57 -16.39 -13.37 24.52
CA GLY A 57 -17.82 -13.34 24.88
C GLY A 57 -18.60 -12.13 24.34
N GLY A 58 -17.99 -11.30 23.49
CA GLY A 58 -18.66 -10.23 22.77
C GLY A 58 -19.57 -10.72 21.64
N SER A 59 -20.44 -9.84 21.14
CA SER A 59 -21.31 -10.15 19.98
C SER A 59 -20.62 -9.92 18.63
N VAL A 60 -19.49 -9.20 18.61
CA VAL A 60 -18.77 -8.78 17.39
C VAL A 60 -17.25 -8.79 17.59
N ASN A 61 -16.50 -8.87 16.50
CA ASN A 61 -15.06 -8.56 16.49
C ASN A 61 -14.88 -7.10 16.08
N PHE A 62 -14.65 -6.25 17.06
CA PHE A 62 -14.50 -4.82 16.87
C PHE A 62 -13.13 -4.38 17.39
N LYS A 63 -12.27 -3.98 16.45
CA LYS A 63 -10.89 -3.60 16.72
C LYS A 63 -10.59 -2.23 16.13
N GLU A 64 -9.77 -1.46 16.82
CA GLU A 64 -9.03 -0.36 16.22
C GLU A 64 -7.73 -0.88 15.61
N VAL A 65 -7.27 -0.21 14.55
CA VAL A 65 -6.00 -0.51 13.87
C VAL A 65 -5.18 0.77 13.81
N MET A 66 -3.91 0.68 14.21
CA MET A 66 -2.94 1.76 14.05
C MET A 66 -1.96 1.38 12.94
N ILE A 67 -1.85 2.25 11.94
CA ILE A 67 -1.10 2.01 10.72
C ILE A 67 -0.34 3.26 10.30
N ASN A 68 0.87 3.06 9.78
CA ASN A 68 1.58 4.04 8.95
C ASN A 68 1.44 3.63 7.47
N PRO A 69 0.61 4.31 6.66
CA PRO A 69 0.32 3.92 5.29
C PRO A 69 1.57 3.79 4.41
N HIS A 70 2.55 4.68 4.63
CA HIS A 70 3.77 4.73 3.83
C HIS A 70 4.79 3.64 4.21
N ALA A 71 4.64 3.03 5.38
CA ALA A 71 5.64 2.11 5.92
C ALA A 71 5.18 0.65 5.96
N ASN A 72 3.87 0.40 5.95
CA ASN A 72 3.36 -0.91 6.33
C ASN A 72 2.78 -1.73 5.17
N MET A 73 2.49 -1.15 4.00
CA MET A 73 1.85 -1.83 2.87
C MET A 73 2.10 -1.10 1.54
N THR A 74 1.66 -1.71 0.42
CA THR A 74 1.48 -0.99 -0.84
C THR A 74 0.46 0.14 -0.66
N HIS A 75 0.77 1.34 -1.14
CA HIS A 75 -0.06 2.53 -0.95
C HIS A 75 -0.01 3.44 -2.18
N THR A 76 -0.86 4.46 -2.17
CA THR A 76 -0.90 5.56 -3.14
C THR A 76 -0.84 6.88 -2.39
N GLU A 77 -0.15 7.86 -2.96
CA GLU A 77 0.05 9.17 -2.37
C GLU A 77 -0.56 10.26 -3.25
N SER A 78 -0.97 11.36 -2.63
CA SER A 78 -1.27 12.62 -3.31
C SER A 78 -0.14 13.61 -3.05
N VAL A 79 -0.13 14.73 -3.79
CA VAL A 79 0.80 15.84 -3.52
C VAL A 79 0.69 16.39 -2.10
N GLY A 80 -0.42 16.15 -1.40
CA GLY A 80 -0.61 16.50 0.01
C GLY A 80 0.46 15.88 0.93
N HIS A 81 1.14 14.81 0.51
CA HIS A 81 2.25 14.22 1.27
C HIS A 81 3.45 15.18 1.44
N ILE A 82 3.68 16.07 0.48
CA ILE A 82 4.82 17.00 0.46
C ILE A 82 4.40 18.47 0.41
N SER A 83 3.10 18.75 0.39
CA SER A 83 2.53 20.10 0.37
C SER A 83 2.22 20.60 1.78
N LYS A 84 2.21 21.92 1.95
CA LYS A 84 1.64 22.55 3.15
C LYS A 84 0.11 22.52 3.15
N GLU A 85 -0.49 22.34 1.97
CA GLU A 85 -1.95 22.28 1.79
C GLU A 85 -2.45 20.84 1.92
N GLU A 86 -3.60 20.65 2.55
CA GLU A 86 -4.25 19.36 2.62
C GLU A 86 -4.88 18.98 1.27
N VAL A 87 -4.33 17.94 0.64
CA VAL A 87 -4.86 17.37 -0.60
C VAL A 87 -5.13 15.89 -0.41
N PRO A 88 -6.31 15.49 0.12
CA PRO A 88 -6.63 14.08 0.36
C PRO A 88 -6.67 13.25 -0.92
N VAL A 89 -6.10 12.03 -0.88
CA VAL A 89 -6.06 11.11 -2.04
C VAL A 89 -7.46 10.83 -2.61
N ASN A 90 -8.47 10.65 -1.74
CA ASN A 90 -9.84 10.36 -2.16
C ASN A 90 -10.55 11.53 -2.88
N ARG A 91 -10.01 12.75 -2.82
CA ARG A 91 -10.53 13.90 -3.59
C ARG A 91 -9.94 13.99 -4.98
N VAL A 92 -8.74 13.44 -5.20
CA VAL A 92 -8.02 13.53 -6.48
C VAL A 92 -8.10 12.25 -7.30
N LEU A 93 -8.10 11.08 -6.65
CA LEU A 93 -8.17 9.78 -7.31
C LEU A 93 -9.63 9.38 -7.55
N ASN A 94 -10.19 9.84 -8.66
CA ASN A 94 -11.57 9.56 -9.07
C ASN A 94 -11.68 8.46 -10.16
N ARG A 95 -10.55 7.89 -10.57
CA ARG A 95 -10.44 6.78 -11.52
C ARG A 95 -9.60 5.67 -10.90
N PHE A 96 -10.03 4.42 -11.06
CA PHE A 96 -9.42 3.27 -10.39
C PHE A 96 -8.92 2.18 -11.34
N HIS A 97 -9.14 2.35 -12.65
CA HIS A 97 -8.65 1.44 -13.68
C HIS A 97 -7.75 2.20 -14.64
N PHE A 98 -6.56 1.65 -14.86
CA PHE A 98 -5.52 2.26 -15.66
C PHE A 98 -4.90 1.21 -16.58
N ILE A 99 -4.44 1.66 -17.74
CA ILE A 99 -3.53 0.89 -18.57
C ILE A 99 -2.13 1.11 -18.00
N ALA A 100 -1.45 0.02 -17.67
CA ALA A 100 -0.09 0.04 -17.13
C ALA A 100 0.83 -0.83 -17.97
N GLN A 101 2.12 -0.52 -17.94
CA GLN A 101 3.18 -1.31 -18.56
C GLN A 101 4.16 -1.77 -17.48
N LEU A 102 4.51 -3.06 -17.51
CA LEU A 102 5.58 -3.61 -16.69
C LEU A 102 6.87 -3.59 -17.49
N ILE A 103 7.89 -2.91 -16.96
CA ILE A 103 9.23 -2.88 -17.52
C ILE A 103 10.16 -3.53 -16.49
N SER A 104 10.85 -4.59 -16.90
CA SER A 104 11.83 -5.28 -16.05
C SER A 104 13.21 -4.65 -16.24
N VAL A 105 13.83 -4.23 -15.14
CA VAL A 105 15.19 -3.67 -15.11
C VAL A 105 16.10 -4.52 -14.23
N LYS A 106 17.33 -4.76 -14.68
CA LYS A 106 18.37 -5.41 -13.87
C LYS A 106 19.25 -4.30 -13.30
N PRO A 107 19.20 -4.01 -11.98
CA PRO A 107 20.00 -2.94 -11.42
C PRO A 107 21.49 -3.32 -11.44
N THR A 108 22.35 -2.33 -11.64
CA THR A 108 23.81 -2.46 -11.50
C THR A 108 24.26 -1.73 -10.24
N LEU A 109 25.34 -2.19 -9.63
CA LEU A 109 25.94 -1.47 -8.52
C LEU A 109 26.51 -0.16 -9.06
N MET A 110 26.22 0.97 -8.42
CA MET A 110 26.82 2.24 -8.80
C MET A 110 28.27 2.30 -8.29
N GLU A 111 29.23 2.59 -9.17
CA GLU A 111 30.62 2.84 -8.77
C GLU A 111 30.79 4.29 -8.30
N GLY A 112 31.22 4.49 -7.05
CA GLY A 112 31.49 5.80 -6.46
C GLY A 112 30.86 6.01 -5.08
N ILE A 113 31.49 6.84 -4.24
CA ILE A 113 30.95 7.24 -2.94
C ILE A 113 30.09 8.49 -3.15
N LEU A 114 28.77 8.34 -3.21
CA LEU A 114 27.89 9.45 -2.85
C LEU A 114 28.05 9.67 -1.36
N LYS A 115 28.92 10.61 -0.99
CA LYS A 115 29.14 10.98 0.42
C LYS A 115 27.77 11.25 1.06
N ASN A 116 27.41 10.43 2.05
CA ASN A 116 26.32 10.60 3.01
C ASN A 116 24.85 10.47 2.57
N GLN A 117 24.50 9.91 1.40
CA GLN A 117 23.07 9.88 1.00
C GLN A 117 22.43 8.49 0.80
N PHE A 118 23.19 7.41 0.70
CA PHE A 118 22.62 6.09 0.44
C PHE A 118 23.27 5.00 1.29
N LYS A 119 22.44 4.08 1.83
CA LYS A 119 22.89 3.00 2.70
C LYS A 119 23.30 1.79 1.85
N LYS A 120 24.13 0.90 2.41
CA LYS A 120 24.44 -0.40 1.80
C LYS A 120 23.14 -1.13 1.46
N GLY A 121 22.94 -1.47 0.18
CA GLY A 121 21.72 -2.11 -0.33
C GLY A 121 20.75 -1.15 -1.06
N THR A 122 21.05 0.15 -1.15
CA THR A 122 20.30 1.06 -2.02
C THR A 122 20.67 0.79 -3.49
N TYR A 123 19.66 0.50 -4.30
CA TYR A 123 19.75 0.49 -5.76
C TYR A 123 19.23 1.82 -6.31
N VAL A 124 19.91 2.36 -7.31
CA VAL A 124 19.54 3.62 -7.98
C VAL A 124 19.35 3.29 -9.47
N TYR A 125 18.36 3.91 -10.10
CA TYR A 125 17.99 3.70 -11.50
C TYR A 125 18.62 4.73 -12.42
#